data_AF-A0A3C0TCW7-F1
#
_entry.id   AF-A0A3C0TCW7-F1
#
_cell.length_a   1.000
_cell.length_b   1.000
_cell.length_c   1.000
_cell.angle_alpha   90.00
_cell.angle_beta   90.00
_cell.angle_gamma   90.00
#
_symmetry.space_group_name_H-M   'P 1'
#
loop_
_entity.id
_entity.type
_entity.pdbx_description
1 polymer ?
#
loop_
_entity_poly.entity_id
_entity_poly.type
_entity_poly.pdbx_seq_one_letter_code
_entity_poly.pdbx_strand_id
1 'polypeptide(L)'
;MFYLGLTEMELSNWLIAAGHFQHTTRIEPDSSLGYVFLARSLGEFGRFEDAWQAHRNAQQYGAEPGELRATELRIRELEARPSE
;
A
#
# COMPACT_ATOMS: atom_id res chain seq x y z
N MET A 1 15.12 2.11 0.06
CA MET A 1 14.11 1.07 0.38
C MET A 1 12.99 0.99 -0.66
N PHE A 2 12.53 2.09 -1.28
CA PHE A 2 11.41 2.06 -2.25
C PHE A 2 11.56 1.01 -3.37
N TYR A 3 12.68 0.98 -4.09
CA TYR A 3 12.91 -0.02 -5.14
C TYR A 3 13.00 -1.46 -4.60
N LEU A 4 13.53 -1.67 -3.39
CA LEU A 4 13.49 -2.98 -2.73
C LEU A 4 12.04 -3.35 -2.40
N GLY A 5 11.22 -2.39 -1.95
CA GLY A 5 9.79 -2.60 -1.76
C GLY A 5 9.09 -3.07 -3.03
N LEU A 6 9.41 -2.47 -4.18
CA LEU A 6 8.91 -2.94 -5.48
C LEU A 6 9.39 -4.36 -5.81
N THR A 7 10.68 -4.67 -5.60
CA THR A 7 11.21 -6.03 -5.79
C THR A 7 10.48 -7.05 -4.92
N GLU A 8 10.23 -6.74 -3.64
CA GLU A 8 9.52 -7.62 -2.73
C GLU A 8 8.03 -7.75 -3.11
N MET A 9 7.40 -6.73 -3.69
CA MET A 9 6.05 -6.85 -4.25
C MET A 9 6.00 -7.82 -5.43
N GLU A 10 6.97 -7.75 -6.36
CA GLU A 10 7.05 -8.70 -7.48
C GLU A 10 7.25 -10.14 -7.00
N LEU A 11 7.94 -10.32 -5.87
CA LEU A 11 8.11 -11.62 -5.20
C LEU A 11 6.92 -12.02 -4.32
N SER A 12 5.86 -11.20 -4.26
CA SER A 12 4.70 -11.40 -3.37
C SER A 12 5.04 -11.46 -1.87
N ASN A 13 6.20 -10.90 -1.48
CA ASN A 13 6.63 -10.78 -0.09
C ASN A 13 5.99 -9.54 0.56
N TRP A 14 4.67 -9.53 0.63
CA TRP A 14 3.85 -8.35 0.94
C TRP A 14 4.22 -7.65 2.26
N LEU A 15 4.48 -8.42 3.32
CA LEU A 15 4.86 -7.84 4.62
C LEU A 15 6.24 -7.17 4.58
N ILE A 16 7.20 -7.75 3.84
CA ILE A 16 8.55 -7.19 3.68
C ILE A 16 8.47 -5.92 2.83
N ALA A 17 7.70 -5.97 1.74
CA ALA A 17 7.41 -4.81 0.90
C ALA A 17 6.79 -3.65 1.71
N ALA A 18 5.78 -3.95 2.54
CA ALA A 18 5.17 -2.96 3.43
C ALA A 18 6.19 -2.31 4.37
N GLY A 19 7.13 -3.10 4.93
CA GLY A 19 8.22 -2.57 5.76
C GLY A 19 9.13 -1.59 5.01
N HIS A 20 9.43 -1.87 3.74
CA HIS A 20 10.20 -0.95 2.88
C HIS A 20 9.44 0.34 2.59
N PHE A 21 8.16 0.28 2.27
CA PHE A 21 7.36 1.49 2.00
C PHE A 21 7.07 2.29 3.28
N GLN A 22 6.87 1.64 4.43
CA GLN A 22 6.79 2.32 5.72
C GLN A 22 8.11 3.02 6.09
N HIS A 23 9.25 2.49 5.66
CA HIS A 23 10.51 3.23 5.78
C HIS A 23 10.51 4.45 4.87
N THR A 24 10.07 4.32 3.61
CA THR A 24 9.94 5.46 2.69
C THR A 24 9.06 6.56 3.29
N THR A 25 7.88 6.24 3.83
CA THR A 25 6.97 7.23 4.43
C THR A 25 7.47 7.84 5.74
N ARG A 26 8.50 7.26 6.38
CA ARG A 26 9.19 7.89 7.52
C ARG A 26 10.25 8.90 7.09
N ILE A 27 10.91 8.65 5.95
CA ILE A 27 11.94 9.54 5.41
C ILE A 27 11.31 10.68 4.62
N GLU A 28 10.25 10.38 3.86
CA GLU A 28 9.47 11.31 3.04
C GLU A 28 7.99 11.22 3.46
N PRO A 29 7.58 11.92 4.52
CA PRO A 29 6.21 11.82 5.07
C PRO A 29 5.13 12.33 4.13
N ASP A 30 5.47 13.09 3.09
CA ASP A 30 4.58 13.60 2.06
C ASP A 30 4.61 12.78 0.77
N SER A 31 5.32 11.65 0.75
CA SER A 31 5.40 10.77 -0.41
C SER A 31 4.09 10.01 -0.61
N SER A 32 3.21 10.57 -1.46
CA SER A 32 1.93 9.96 -1.82
C SER A 32 2.11 8.56 -2.43
N LEU A 33 3.11 8.37 -3.31
CA LEU A 33 3.49 7.07 -3.86
C LEU A 33 3.90 6.07 -2.77
N GLY A 34 4.68 6.50 -1.77
CA GLY A 34 5.05 5.66 -0.64
C GLY A 34 3.82 5.09 0.08
N TYR A 35 2.78 5.92 0.28
CA TYR A 35 1.53 5.47 0.86
C TYR A 35 0.67 4.61 -0.09
N VAL A 36 0.68 4.86 -1.41
CA VAL A 36 -0.01 4.00 -2.40
C VAL A 36 0.53 2.57 -2.31
N PHE A 37 1.85 2.40 -2.37
CA PHE A 37 2.45 1.08 -2.34
C PHE A 37 2.35 0.42 -0.96
N LEU A 38 2.45 1.20 0.12
CA LEU A 38 2.19 0.71 1.48
C LEU A 38 0.75 0.15 1.60
N ALA A 39 -0.25 0.88 1.10
CA ALA A 39 -1.65 0.46 1.12
C ALA A 39 -1.86 -0.83 0.34
N ARG A 40 -1.28 -0.94 -0.87
CA ARG A 40 -1.35 -2.16 -1.70
C ARG A 40 -0.72 -3.36 -0.98
N SER A 41 0.51 -3.22 -0.48
CA SER A 41 1.21 -4.31 0.20
C SER A 41 0.49 -4.77 1.47
N LEU A 42 -0.06 -3.84 2.27
CA LEU A 42 -0.85 -4.19 3.45
C LEU A 42 -2.16 -4.89 3.09
N GLY A 43 -2.81 -4.45 2.01
CA GLY A 43 -4.02 -5.09 1.49
C GLY A 43 -3.75 -6.53 1.06
N GLU A 44 -2.72 -6.77 0.24
CA GLU A 44 -2.33 -8.11 -0.21
C GLU A 44 -1.93 -9.04 0.94
N PHE A 45 -1.35 -8.49 2.01
CA PHE A 45 -1.04 -9.25 3.22
C PHE A 45 -2.29 -9.53 4.10
N GLY A 46 -3.42 -8.86 3.86
CA GLY A 46 -4.65 -9.02 4.63
C GLY A 46 -4.81 -8.08 5.83
N ARG A 47 -3.95 -7.06 5.97
CA ARG A 47 -4.09 -6.02 7.02
C ARG A 47 -4.92 -4.84 6.51
N PHE A 48 -6.21 -5.07 6.33
CA PHE A 48 -7.12 -4.13 5.66
C PHE A 48 -7.28 -2.77 6.38
N GLU A 49 -7.35 -2.75 7.70
CA GLU A 49 -7.46 -1.48 8.45
C GLU A 49 -6.26 -0.56 8.20
N ASP A 50 -5.05 -1.11 8.28
CA ASP A 50 -3.81 -0.38 8.00
C ASP A 50 -3.71 0.00 6.51
N ALA A 51 -4.16 -0.87 5.61
CA ALA A 51 -4.21 -0.59 4.17
C ALA A 51 -5.10 0.63 3.88
N TRP A 52 -6.28 0.69 4.49
CA TRP A 52 -7.19 1.82 4.38
C TRP A 52 -6.63 3.10 5.00
N GLN A 53 -5.88 3.00 6.10
CA GLN A 53 -5.19 4.16 6.67
C GLN A 53 -4.10 4.69 5.74
N ALA A 54 -3.29 3.80 5.16
CA ALA A 54 -2.29 4.20 4.17
C ALA A 54 -2.94 4.80 2.91
N HIS A 55 -4.06 4.25 2.45
CA HIS A 55 -4.82 4.80 1.33
C HIS A 55 -5.34 6.22 1.60
N ARG A 56 -5.86 6.49 2.80
CA ARG A 56 -6.26 7.86 3.21
C ARG A 56 -5.09 8.83 3.21
N ASN A 57 -3.93 8.39 3.70
CA ASN A 57 -2.72 9.21 3.66
C ASN A 57 -2.29 9.48 2.21
N ALA A 58 -2.32 8.48 1.33
CA ALA A 58 -2.03 8.67 -0.09
C ALA A 58 -2.94 9.75 -0.71
N GLN A 59 -4.24 9.72 -0.40
CA GLN A 59 -5.18 10.74 -0.85
C GLN A 59 -4.86 12.12 -0.27
N GLN A 60 -4.55 12.19 1.03
CA GLN A 60 -4.20 13.44 1.71
C GLN A 60 -2.96 14.10 1.10
N TYR A 61 -1.96 13.31 0.71
CA TYR A 61 -0.71 13.79 0.10
C TYR A 61 -0.79 13.94 -1.42
N GLY A 62 -1.98 13.81 -2.02
CA GLY A 62 -2.19 14.13 -3.43
C GLY A 62 -1.75 13.03 -4.40
N ALA A 63 -1.90 11.75 -4.03
CA ALA A 63 -1.77 10.65 -4.99
C ALA A 63 -2.72 10.84 -6.18
N GLU A 64 -2.30 10.37 -7.35
CA GLU A 64 -3.07 10.49 -8.57
C GLU A 64 -4.43 9.77 -8.43
N PRO A 65 -5.55 10.36 -8.91
CA PRO A 65 -6.87 9.74 -8.79
C PRO A 65 -6.98 8.34 -9.41
N GLY A 66 -6.16 8.06 -10.44
CA GLY A 66 -6.05 6.72 -11.02
C GLY A 66 -5.47 5.70 -10.05
N GLU A 67 -4.41 6.06 -9.34
CA GLU A 67 -3.75 5.19 -8.36
C GLU A 67 -4.62 4.95 -7.14
N LEU A 68 -5.31 5.99 -6.67
CA LEU A 68 -6.27 5.88 -5.58
C LEU A 68 -7.39 4.90 -5.93
N ARG A 69 -8.05 5.07 -7.07
CA ARG A 69 -9.14 4.17 -7.50
C ARG A 69 -8.67 2.73 -7.67
N ALA A 70 -7.51 2.51 -8.30
CA ALA A 70 -6.97 1.17 -8.48
C ALA A 70 -6.67 0.49 -7.13
N THR A 71 -6.09 1.24 -6.19
CA THR A 71 -5.75 0.73 -4.85
C THR A 71 -7.00 0.45 -4.02
N GLU A 72 -7.97 1.35 -4.02
CA GLU A 72 -9.26 1.22 -3.34
C GLU A 72 -10.03 -0.03 -3.82
N LEU A 73 -10.13 -0.21 -5.14
CA LEU A 73 -10.77 -1.38 -5.74
C LEU A 73 -10.09 -2.67 -5.30
N ARG A 74 -8.76 -2.69 -5.30
CA ARG A 74 -7.99 -3.87 -4.92
C ARG A 74 -8.17 -4.22 -3.44
N ILE A 75 -8.12 -3.24 -2.54
CA ILE A 75 -8.33 -3.48 -1.10
C ILE A 75 -9.73 -4.06 -0.86
N ARG A 76 -10.78 -3.49 -1.48
CA ARG A 76 -12.15 -4.01 -1.38
C ARG A 76 -12.28 -5.43 -1.90
N GLU A 77 -11.65 -5.73 -3.04
CA GLU A 77 -11.67 -7.07 -3.62
C GLU A 77 -11.05 -8.10 -2.66
N LEU A 78 -9.90 -7.75 -2.06
CA LEU A 78 -9.20 -8.61 -1.11
C LEU A 78 -9.99 -8.79 0.20
N GLU A 79 -10.59 -7.73 0.71
CA GLU A 79 -11.40 -7.73 1.93
C GLU A 79 -12.70 -8.53 1.78
N ALA A 80 -13.27 -8.56 0.57
CA ALA A 80 -14.48 -9.31 0.27
C ALA A 80 -14.24 -10.80 0.02
N ARG A 81 -12.98 -11.25 -0.12
CA ARG A 81 -12.67 -12.67 -0.31
C ARG A 81 -12.89 -13.40 1.03
N PRO A 82 -13.68 -14.50 1.04
CA PRO A 82 -13.82 -15.29 2.26
C PRO A 82 -12.47 -15.85 2.67
N SER A 83 -12.18 -15.80 3.98
CA SER A 83 -11.04 -16.50 4.56
C SER A 83 -11.28 -18.00 4.36
N GLU A 84 -10.48 -18.65 3.52
CA GLU A 84 -10.51 -20.11 3.35
C GLU A 84 -10.10 -20.86 4.63
#